data_AF-A0A6V7KU45-F1
#
_entry.id   AF-A0A6V7KU45-F1
#
_cell.length_a   1.000
_cell.length_b   1.000
_cell.length_c   1.000
_cell.angle_alpha   90.00
_cell.angle_beta   90.00
_cell.angle_gamma   90.00
#
_symmetry.space_group_name_H-M   'P 1'
#
loop_
_entity.id
_entity.type
_entity.pdbx_description
1 polymer ?
#
loop_
_entity_poly.entity_id
_entity_poly.type
_entity_poly.pdbx_seq_one_letter_code
_entity_poly.pdbx_strand_id
1 'polypeptide(L)'
;RLSYGNVTHVNISVTVNEDNRAILGVALDHSDSDYYGCDAGCLDSPVPLSQTYTNFPVKLTQPLTAILYITSDHQHMQDLRNALHVHAVDEAPAHDHHLMALHKHGHQLGGLPTLFWVSICFLIVIFHMFLCKLIFTEYRDHQDRQRGRYMKP
;
A
#
# COMPACT_ATOMS: atom_id res chain seq x y z
N ARG A 1 17.81 5.28 7.04
CA ARG A 1 19.17 5.07 7.60
C ARG A 1 19.08 4.05 8.73
N LEU A 2 19.79 2.94 8.59
CA LEU A 2 19.94 1.91 9.59
C LEU A 2 21.33 2.04 10.22
N SER A 3 21.43 1.92 11.53
CA SER A 3 22.71 1.84 12.23
C SER A 3 23.02 0.37 12.49
N TYR A 4 24.16 -0.10 11.97
CA TYR A 4 24.67 -1.45 12.18
C TYR A 4 25.87 -1.38 13.12
N GLY A 5 25.69 -1.86 14.35
CA GLY A 5 26.66 -1.66 15.42
C GLY A 5 26.77 -0.18 15.82
N ASN A 6 27.97 0.23 16.27
CA ASN A 6 28.19 1.55 16.84
C ASN A 6 28.70 2.59 15.82
N VAL A 7 29.18 2.15 14.65
CA VAL A 7 29.97 2.98 13.73
C VAL A 7 29.46 2.93 12.30
N THR A 8 28.82 1.82 11.90
CA THR A 8 28.39 1.62 10.52
C THR A 8 26.97 2.13 10.30
N HIS A 9 26.80 2.96 9.27
CA HIS A 9 25.51 3.48 8.86
C HIS A 9 25.21 3.07 7.42
N VAL A 10 24.07 2.40 7.25
CA VAL A 10 23.60 1.93 5.96
C VAL A 10 22.39 2.74 5.55
N ASN A 11 22.38 3.25 4.34
CA ASN A 11 21.22 3.88 3.73
C ASN A 11 20.56 2.90 2.76
N ILE A 12 19.26 2.70 2.93
CA ILE A 12 18.47 1.79 2.11
C ILE A 12 17.29 2.58 1.58
N SER A 13 17.15 2.60 0.26
CA SER A 13 16.04 3.20 -0.46
C SER A 13 15.31 2.12 -1.25
N VAL A 14 13.98 2.09 -1.16
CA VAL A 14 13.16 1.22 -2.01
C VAL A 14 12.57 2.08 -3.12
N THR A 15 12.86 1.73 -4.36
CA THR A 15 12.32 2.41 -5.55
C THR A 15 11.61 1.41 -6.43
N VAL A 16 10.71 1.89 -7.28
CA VAL A 16 10.01 1.07 -8.26
C VAL A 16 10.55 1.44 -9.63
N ASN A 17 11.02 0.43 -10.38
CA ASN A 17 11.54 0.62 -11.72
C ASN A 17 10.43 0.85 -12.75
N GLU A 18 10.81 1.19 -13.98
CA GLU A 18 9.90 1.34 -15.13
C GLU A 18 9.04 0.09 -15.38
N ASP A 19 9.58 -1.10 -15.08
CA ASP A 19 8.88 -2.39 -15.19
C ASP A 19 7.94 -2.69 -14.01
N ASN A 20 7.62 -1.71 -13.16
CA ASN A 20 6.78 -1.90 -11.99
C ASN A 20 7.36 -2.92 -10.96
N ARG A 21 8.67 -3.10 -10.94
CA ARG A 21 9.37 -3.98 -10.00
C ARG A 21 10.06 -3.19 -8.91
N ALA A 22 10.04 -3.72 -7.70
CA ALA A 22 10.73 -3.10 -6.57
C ALA A 22 12.23 -3.37 -6.65
N ILE A 23 13.02 -2.32 -6.46
CA ILE A 23 14.49 -2.32 -6.40
C ILE A 23 14.91 -1.73 -5.05
N LEU A 24 15.84 -2.40 -4.38
CA LEU A 24 16.50 -1.89 -3.18
C LEU A 24 17.82 -1.25 -3.58
N GLY A 25 17.93 0.05 -3.40
CA GLY A 25 19.20 0.77 -3.43
C GLY A 25 19.85 0.76 -2.05
N VAL A 26 21.09 0.31 -1.96
CA VAL A 26 21.86 0.24 -0.71
C VAL A 26 23.15 1.04 -0.87
N ALA A 27 23.44 1.93 0.08
CA ALA A 27 24.69 2.67 0.16
C ALA A 27 25.22 2.68 1.59
N LEU A 28 26.55 2.63 1.75
CA LEU A 28 27.22 2.85 3.02
C LEU A 28 27.45 4.33 3.21
N ASP A 29 26.94 4.91 4.29
CA ASP A 29 27.19 6.32 4.60
C ASP A 29 28.51 6.47 5.35
N HIS A 30 28.74 5.60 6.34
CA HIS A 30 29.99 5.48 7.08
C HIS A 30 30.20 4.02 7.44
N SER A 31 31.40 3.48 7.26
CA SER A 31 31.76 2.11 7.65
C SER A 31 33.18 2.04 8.17
N ASP A 32 33.43 1.12 9.09
CA ASP A 32 34.75 0.80 9.65
C ASP A 32 35.46 -0.33 8.90
N SER A 33 34.74 -1.02 8.02
CA SER A 33 35.15 -2.22 7.31
C SER A 33 34.44 -2.32 5.95
N ASP A 34 34.90 -3.25 5.12
CA ASP A 34 34.27 -3.59 3.85
C ASP A 34 33.01 -4.42 4.11
N TYR A 35 31.88 -3.97 3.57
CA TYR A 35 30.60 -4.69 3.65
C TYR A 35 30.20 -5.24 2.30
N TYR A 36 29.52 -6.38 2.33
CA TYR A 36 29.02 -7.07 1.16
C TYR A 36 27.50 -7.21 1.28
N GLY A 37 26.83 -7.18 0.14
CA GLY A 37 25.38 -7.34 0.00
C GLY A 37 25.03 -8.45 -0.97
N CYS A 38 23.97 -9.20 -0.70
CA CYS A 38 23.40 -10.17 -1.63
C CYS A 38 21.88 -10.22 -1.50
N ASP A 39 21.18 -10.52 -2.59
CA ASP A 39 19.74 -10.77 -2.65
C ASP A 39 19.42 -12.29 -2.68
N ALA A 40 18.14 -12.63 -2.51
CA ALA A 40 17.62 -14.00 -2.69
C ALA A 40 18.38 -15.11 -1.94
N GLY A 41 18.87 -14.83 -0.73
CA GLY A 41 19.64 -15.81 0.06
C GLY A 41 21.07 -16.06 -0.43
N CYS A 42 21.70 -15.09 -1.11
CA CYS A 42 23.08 -15.18 -1.64
C CYS A 42 23.28 -16.28 -2.69
N LEU A 43 22.30 -16.52 -3.55
CA LEU A 43 22.47 -17.44 -4.69
C LEU A 43 23.51 -16.92 -5.69
N ASP A 44 23.48 -15.61 -5.91
CA ASP A 44 24.47 -14.86 -6.66
C ASP A 44 25.65 -14.46 -5.75
N SER A 45 26.82 -14.23 -6.35
CA SER A 45 28.02 -13.86 -5.59
C SER A 45 27.81 -12.54 -4.82
N PRO A 46 28.32 -12.43 -3.57
CA PRO A 46 28.23 -11.20 -2.80
C PRO A 46 28.81 -10.01 -3.55
N VAL A 47 28.11 -8.87 -3.51
CA VAL A 47 28.53 -7.63 -4.16
C VAL A 47 29.10 -6.68 -3.10
N PRO A 48 30.31 -6.12 -3.29
CA PRO A 48 30.86 -5.15 -2.35
C PRO A 48 30.03 -3.86 -2.36
N LEU A 49 29.72 -3.36 -1.17
CA LEU A 49 28.97 -2.13 -0.97
C LEU A 49 29.93 -0.95 -0.87
N SER A 50 29.47 0.22 -1.34
CA SER A 50 30.25 1.47 -1.30
C SER A 50 29.36 2.63 -0.87
N GLN A 51 29.91 3.84 -0.86
CA GLN A 51 29.15 5.07 -0.66
C GLN A 51 28.17 5.38 -1.79
N THR A 52 28.32 4.71 -2.94
CA THR A 52 27.39 4.81 -4.06
C THR A 52 26.30 3.75 -3.93
N TYR A 53 25.07 4.13 -4.27
CA TYR A 53 23.93 3.22 -4.27
C TYR A 53 24.15 2.04 -5.22
N THR A 54 24.11 0.84 -4.64
CA THR A 54 24.10 -0.44 -5.35
C THR A 54 22.67 -0.98 -5.35
N ASN A 55 22.17 -1.33 -6.52
CA ASN A 55 20.78 -1.74 -6.71
C ASN A 55 20.65 -3.26 -6.70
N PHE A 56 19.78 -3.78 -5.85
CA PHE A 56 19.43 -5.19 -5.74
C PHE A 56 17.96 -5.39 -6.12
N PRO A 57 17.63 -6.30 -7.05
CA PRO A 57 16.25 -6.62 -7.38
C PRO A 57 15.57 -7.37 -6.23
N VAL A 58 14.28 -7.09 -5.99
CA VAL A 58 13.49 -7.89 -5.05
C VAL A 58 13.09 -9.20 -5.72
N LYS A 59 13.55 -10.32 -5.16
CA LYS A 59 13.19 -11.68 -5.61
C LYS A 59 12.40 -12.41 -4.52
N LEU A 60 11.50 -13.30 -4.94
CA LEU A 60 10.78 -14.23 -4.07
C LEU A 60 11.40 -15.62 -4.21
N THR A 61 11.78 -16.21 -3.08
CA THR A 61 12.42 -17.52 -3.03
C THR A 61 11.49 -18.57 -2.42
N GLN A 62 11.69 -19.83 -2.81
CA GLN A 62 11.09 -21.00 -2.14
C GLN A 62 12.20 -21.94 -1.66
N PRO A 63 12.37 -22.15 -0.34
CA PRO A 63 11.62 -21.56 0.78
C PRO A 63 11.86 -20.05 0.94
N LEU A 64 11.02 -19.37 1.74
CA LEU A 64 11.11 -17.92 1.95
C LEU A 64 12.43 -17.57 2.66
N THR A 65 13.23 -16.69 2.05
CA THR A 65 14.50 -16.20 2.62
C THR A 65 14.46 -14.70 2.90
N ALA A 66 15.52 -14.19 3.53
CA ALA A 66 15.75 -12.75 3.59
C ALA A 66 15.85 -12.17 2.16
N ILE A 67 15.24 -10.99 1.98
CA ILE A 67 15.21 -10.27 0.69
C ILE A 67 16.60 -9.70 0.37
N LEU A 68 17.31 -9.23 1.40
CA LEU A 68 18.64 -8.62 1.30
C LEU A 68 19.45 -9.01 2.55
N TYR A 69 20.66 -9.50 2.35
CA TYR A 69 21.61 -9.81 3.41
C TYR A 69 22.82 -8.89 3.29
N ILE A 70 23.25 -8.28 4.41
CA ILE A 70 24.41 -7.40 4.46
C ILE A 70 25.29 -7.83 5.63
N THR A 71 26.58 -8.05 5.38
CA THR A 71 27.56 -8.36 6.42
C THR A 71 28.97 -7.93 5.98
N SER A 72 29.87 -7.75 6.93
CA SER A 72 31.31 -7.57 6.67
C SER A 72 32.05 -8.90 6.53
N ASP A 73 31.44 -10.01 6.97
CA ASP A 73 32.02 -11.36 6.86
C ASP A 73 31.63 -12.03 5.53
N HIS A 74 32.55 -11.97 4.57
CA HIS A 74 32.37 -12.61 3.27
C HIS A 74 32.31 -14.15 3.36
N GLN A 75 33.03 -14.76 4.31
CA GLN A 75 33.04 -16.21 4.47
C GLN A 75 31.68 -16.69 4.98
N HIS A 76 31.11 -15.97 5.94
CA HIS A 76 29.77 -16.26 6.45
C HIS A 76 28.70 -16.24 5.34
N MET A 77 28.77 -15.29 4.42
CA MET A 77 27.85 -15.26 3.26
C MET A 77 28.00 -16.48 2.35
N GLN A 78 29.23 -16.96 2.15
CA GLN A 78 29.45 -18.16 1.35
C GLN A 78 28.90 -19.41 2.03
N ASP A 79 29.05 -19.51 3.35
CA ASP A 79 28.49 -20.62 4.12
C ASP A 79 26.96 -20.62 4.07
N LEU A 80 26.33 -19.44 4.19
CA LEU A 80 24.89 -19.25 3.99
C LEU A 80 24.43 -19.75 2.63
N ARG A 81 25.12 -19.37 1.56
CA ARG A 81 24.83 -19.85 0.20
C ARG A 81 24.84 -21.38 0.12
N ASN A 82 25.84 -22.03 0.73
CA ASN A 82 25.99 -23.49 0.67
C ASN A 82 24.95 -24.22 1.54
N ALA A 83 24.50 -23.60 2.63
CA ALA A 83 23.49 -24.18 3.51
C ALA A 83 22.06 -24.05 2.94
N LEU A 84 21.82 -23.00 2.14
CA LEU A 84 20.48 -22.58 1.79
C LEU A 84 20.10 -23.07 0.38
N HIS A 85 19.52 -24.27 0.35
CA HIS A 85 18.99 -24.89 -0.87
C HIS A 85 17.67 -24.23 -1.30
N VAL A 86 17.76 -23.11 -2.01
CA VAL A 86 16.60 -22.50 -2.66
C VAL A 86 16.24 -23.31 -3.91
N HIS A 87 15.01 -23.79 -3.96
CA HIS A 87 14.51 -24.63 -5.06
C HIS A 87 13.99 -23.81 -6.24
N ALA A 88 13.45 -22.62 -5.98
CA ALA A 88 12.93 -21.71 -7.00
C ALA A 88 13.18 -20.26 -6.60
N VAL A 89 13.56 -19.44 -7.59
CA VAL A 89 13.78 -18.00 -7.46
C VAL A 89 12.98 -17.37 -8.57
N ASP A 90 11.87 -16.75 -8.22
CA ASP A 90 11.11 -15.94 -9.15
C ASP A 90 11.36 -14.48 -8.81
N GLU A 91 11.61 -13.64 -9.81
CA GLU A 91 11.58 -12.20 -9.60
C GLU A 91 10.23 -11.82 -9.00
N ALA A 92 10.23 -10.97 -7.97
CA ALA A 92 8.98 -10.58 -7.35
C ALA A 92 8.04 -10.01 -8.43
N PRO A 93 6.78 -10.47 -8.46
CA PRO A 93 5.84 -10.07 -9.49
C PRO A 93 5.75 -8.54 -9.51
N ALA A 94 5.82 -7.97 -10.72
CA ALA A 94 5.58 -6.56 -10.91
C ALA A 94 4.24 -6.24 -10.24
N HIS A 95 4.19 -5.24 -9.34
CA HIS A 95 2.91 -4.97 -8.68
C HIS A 95 1.93 -4.54 -9.77
N ASP A 96 0.74 -5.14 -9.75
CA ASP A 96 -0.32 -4.82 -10.70
C ASP A 96 -0.47 -3.29 -10.83
N HIS A 97 -0.50 -2.80 -12.06
CA HIS A 97 -0.70 -1.37 -12.34
C HIS A 97 -1.93 -0.81 -11.59
N HIS A 98 -2.94 -1.65 -11.39
CA HIS A 98 -4.13 -1.29 -10.63
C HIS A 98 -3.85 -1.07 -9.14
N LEU A 99 -3.00 -1.87 -8.51
CA LEU A 99 -2.60 -1.72 -7.10
C LEU A 99 -1.59 -0.57 -6.92
N MET A 100 -0.69 -0.36 -7.88
CA MET A 100 0.20 0.80 -7.86
C MET A 100 -0.57 2.11 -8.04
N ALA A 101 -1.56 2.16 -8.93
CA ALA A 101 -2.44 3.30 -9.06
C ALA A 101 -3.26 3.52 -7.78
N LEU A 102 -3.72 2.44 -7.13
CA LEU A 102 -4.42 2.50 -5.84
C LEU A 102 -3.54 3.10 -4.74
N HIS A 103 -2.26 2.71 -4.64
CA HIS A 103 -1.34 3.19 -3.60
C HIS A 103 -0.69 4.54 -3.92
N LYS A 104 -0.32 4.80 -5.19
CA LYS A 104 0.30 6.05 -5.64
C LYS A 104 -0.70 7.20 -5.72
N HIS A 105 -1.95 6.90 -6.10
CA HIS A 105 -3.07 7.84 -6.05
C HIS A 105 -3.99 7.48 -4.88
N GLY A 106 -3.39 7.19 -3.70
CA GLY A 106 -4.07 6.88 -2.45
C GLY A 106 -5.43 7.56 -2.38
N HIS A 107 -6.46 6.77 -2.70
CA HIS A 107 -7.87 7.15 -2.73
C HIS A 107 -8.15 8.64 -3.01
N GLN A 108 -7.69 9.19 -4.16
CA GLN A 108 -8.22 10.50 -4.58
C GLN A 108 -9.73 10.40 -4.90
N LEU A 109 -10.23 9.17 -5.04
CA LEU A 109 -11.65 8.80 -5.03
C LEU A 109 -12.17 8.48 -3.62
N GLY A 110 -11.60 9.10 -2.58
CA GLY A 110 -12.07 9.11 -1.18
C GLY A 110 -13.56 9.41 -0.97
N GLY A 111 -14.29 9.68 -2.03
CA GLY A 111 -15.73 9.55 -2.10
C GLY A 111 -16.09 8.64 -3.27
N LEU A 112 -17.00 7.70 -3.03
CA LEU A 112 -17.78 7.02 -4.06
C LEU A 112 -18.09 7.96 -5.24
N PRO A 113 -18.12 7.45 -6.49
CA PRO A 113 -18.26 8.25 -7.71
C PRO A 113 -19.31 9.36 -7.54
N THR A 114 -19.08 10.55 -8.08
CA THR A 114 -19.99 11.72 -7.91
C THR A 114 -21.45 11.38 -8.19
N LEU A 115 -21.72 10.42 -9.10
CA LEU A 115 -23.03 9.86 -9.38
C LEU A 115 -23.73 9.24 -8.15
N PHE A 116 -22.98 8.58 -7.26
CA PHE A 116 -23.50 8.03 -6.01
C PHE A 116 -24.05 9.12 -5.09
N TRP A 117 -23.29 10.21 -4.91
CA TRP A 117 -23.73 11.35 -4.10
C TRP A 117 -24.91 12.09 -4.72
N VAL A 118 -24.94 12.24 -6.04
CA VAL A 118 -26.10 12.79 -6.77
C VAL A 118 -27.34 11.91 -6.55
N SER A 119 -27.18 10.58 -6.62
CA SER A 119 -28.26 9.63 -6.35
C SER A 119 -28.78 9.70 -4.90
N ILE A 120 -27.88 9.82 -3.92
CA ILE A 120 -28.24 9.98 -2.50
C ILE A 120 -29.02 11.28 -2.30
N CYS A 121 -28.51 12.41 -2.82
CA CYS A 121 -29.19 13.70 -2.70
C CYS A 121 -30.59 13.66 -3.34
N PHE A 122 -30.72 13.04 -4.52
CA PHE A 122 -32.00 12.86 -5.19
C PHE A 122 -33.00 12.05 -4.35
N LEU A 123 -32.56 10.94 -3.76
CA LEU A 123 -33.40 10.09 -2.91
C LEU A 123 -33.86 10.84 -1.64
N ILE A 124 -32.96 11.59 -1.01
CA ILE A 124 -33.27 12.44 0.14
C ILE A 124 -34.36 13.45 -0.23
N VAL A 125 -34.23 14.17 -1.35
CA VAL A 125 -35.22 15.16 -1.79
C VAL A 125 -36.59 14.53 -2.03
N ILE A 126 -36.64 13.40 -2.72
CA ILE A 126 -37.89 12.66 -2.97
C ILE A 126 -38.55 12.24 -1.67
N PHE A 127 -37.77 11.68 -0.74
CA PHE A 127 -38.27 11.24 0.56
C PHE A 127 -38.90 12.39 1.34
N HIS A 128 -38.25 13.57 1.38
CA HIS A 128 -38.80 14.75 2.06
C HIS A 128 -40.08 15.26 1.38
N MET A 129 -40.16 15.19 0.04
CA MET A 129 -41.40 15.52 -0.69
C MET A 129 -42.55 14.59 -0.33
N PHE A 130 -42.30 13.29 -0.15
CA PHE A 130 -43.32 12.35 0.33
C PHE A 130 -43.76 12.63 1.77
N LEU A 131 -42.81 12.89 2.67
CA LEU A 131 -43.13 13.25 4.06
C LEU A 131 -43.95 14.54 4.13
N CYS A 132 -43.55 15.58 3.39
CA CYS A 132 -44.31 16.82 3.32
C CYS A 132 -45.72 16.56 2.78
N LYS A 133 -45.87 15.80 1.69
CA LYS A 133 -47.18 15.48 1.11
C LYS A 133 -48.08 14.74 2.11
N LEU A 134 -47.56 13.76 2.84
CA LEU A 134 -48.32 13.03 3.86
C LEU A 134 -48.78 13.96 4.98
N ILE A 135 -47.87 14.77 5.53
CA ILE A 135 -48.20 15.71 6.61
C ILE A 135 -49.23 16.75 6.15
N PHE A 136 -49.09 17.32 4.95
CA PHE A 136 -50.06 18.27 4.41
C PHE A 136 -51.43 17.64 4.17
N THR A 137 -51.48 16.39 3.72
CA THR A 137 -52.73 15.68 3.47
C THR A 137 -53.46 15.41 4.78
N GLU A 138 -52.72 14.94 5.79
CA GLU A 138 -53.30 14.63 7.11
C GLU A 138 -53.68 15.90 7.88
N TYR A 139 -52.89 16.97 7.77
CA TYR A 139 -53.20 18.25 8.39
C TYR A 139 -54.46 18.88 7.78
N ARG A 140 -54.63 18.83 6.45
CA ARG A 140 -55.84 19.34 5.79
C ARG A 140 -57.07 18.49 6.14
N ASP A 141 -56.96 17.16 6.16
CA ASP A 141 -58.06 16.27 6.58
C ASP A 141 -58.44 16.52 8.05
N HIS A 142 -57.47 16.75 8.94
CA HIS A 142 -57.72 17.13 10.33
C HIS A 142 -58.43 18.49 10.44
N GLN A 143 -58.04 19.47 9.63
CA GLN A 143 -58.67 20.80 9.63
C GLN A 143 -60.10 20.76 9.10
N ASP A 144 -60.37 19.97 8.05
CA ASP A 144 -61.70 19.76 7.47
C ASP A 144 -62.61 18.99 8.45
N ARG A 145 -62.09 17.96 9.14
CA ARG A 145 -62.83 17.24 10.20
C ARG A 145 -63.11 18.11 11.42
N GLN A 146 -62.17 18.97 11.85
CA GLN A 146 -62.42 19.91 12.94
C GLN A 146 -63.47 20.95 12.54
N ARG A 147 -63.38 21.54 11.34
CA ARG A 147 -64.43 22.45 10.82
C ARG A 147 -65.80 21.78 10.75
N GLY A 148 -65.88 20.55 10.24
CA GLY A 148 -67.13 19.80 10.17
C GLY A 148 -67.75 19.48 11.54
N ARG A 149 -66.94 19.41 12.61
CA ARG A 149 -67.41 19.17 13.98
C ARG A 149 -67.90 20.43 14.68
N TYR A 150 -67.35 21.60 14.34
CA TYR A 150 -67.82 22.92 14.83
C TYR A 150 -69.04 23.45 14.06
N MET A 151 -69.37 22.91 12.88
CA MET A 151 -70.53 23.31 12.06
C MET A 151 -71.80 22.45 12.28
N LYS A 152 -71.82 21.53 13.27
CA LYS A 152 -73.06 20.83 13.64
C LYS A 152 -73.85 21.66 14.68
N PRO A 153 -75.10 22.07 14.38
CA PRO A 153 -75.98 22.75 15.34
C PRO A 153 -76.45 21.83 16.47
#